data_AF-X1UPK1-F1
#
_entry.id   AF-X1UPK1-F1
#
_cell.length_a   1.000
_cell.length_b   1.000
_cell.length_c   1.000
_cell.angle_alpha   90.00
_cell.angle_beta   90.00
_cell.angle_gamma   90.00
#
_symmetry.space_group_name_H-M   'P 1'
#
loop_
_entity.id
_entity.type
_entity.pdbx_description
1 polymer ?
#
loop_
_entity_poly.entity_id
_entity_poly.type
_entity_poly.pdbx_seq_one_letter_code
_entity_poly.pdbx_strand_id
1 'polypeptide(L)' 'PTVQVIDNFVRNHKLGLIAETKVGKGKMLICAIDLLGHQDKREARQLLHSLLQYTGSRKFTPEAEIDTELLKKLLPGNTQ' A
#
# COMPACT_ATOMS: atom_id res chain seq x y z
N PRO A 1 -1.92 -3.35 8.45
CA PRO A 1 -0.89 -3.69 7.44
C PRO A 1 -0.95 -5.18 7.07
N THR A 2 -1.23 -5.47 5.79
CA THR A 2 -1.54 -6.82 5.28
C THR A 2 -0.28 -7.65 5.01
N VAL A 3 0.82 -7.01 4.59
CA VAL A 3 2.16 -7.63 4.48
C VAL A 3 3.16 -6.75 5.21
N GLN A 4 3.97 -7.35 6.08
CA GLN A 4 4.98 -6.66 6.88
C GLN A 4 6.34 -7.32 6.64
N VAL A 5 7.35 -6.53 6.30
CA VAL A 5 8.74 -7.00 6.27
C VAL A 5 9.32 -6.85 7.67
N ILE A 6 9.98 -7.89 8.17
CA ILE A 6 10.78 -7.80 9.38
C ILE A 6 12.16 -7.29 8.97
N ASP A 7 12.45 -6.03 9.31
CA ASP A 7 13.71 -5.35 8.95
C ASP A 7 14.94 -5.99 9.64
N ASN A 8 14.81 -6.37 10.90
CA ASN A 8 15.85 -7.00 11.72
C ASN A 8 15.24 -7.56 13.02
N PHE A 9 15.66 -8.74 13.49
CA PHE A 9 15.24 -9.36 14.77
C PHE A 9 15.41 -8.44 16.00
N VAL A 10 16.29 -7.44 15.92
CA VAL A 10 16.59 -6.50 17.01
C VAL A 10 15.78 -5.20 16.95
N ARG A 11 15.28 -4.79 15.76
CA ARG A 11 14.69 -3.44 15.59
C ARG A 11 13.22 -3.40 15.19
N ASN A 12 12.63 -4.48 14.67
CA ASN A 12 11.18 -4.67 14.54
C ASN A 12 10.36 -3.43 14.05
N HIS A 13 10.93 -2.61 13.17
CA HIS A 13 10.18 -1.58 12.49
C HIS A 13 9.19 -2.28 11.56
N LYS A 14 7.88 -2.14 11.83
CA LYS A 14 6.82 -2.62 10.94
C LYS A 14 6.82 -1.75 9.68
N LEU A 15 7.76 -2.00 8.78
CA LEU A 15 7.79 -1.40 7.45
C LEU A 15 6.58 -1.98 6.70
N GLY A 16 5.49 -1.23 6.69
CA GLY A 16 4.26 -1.57 5.99
C GLY A 16 4.53 -1.61 4.50
N LEU A 17 4.99 -2.75 3.99
CA LEU A 17 5.30 -2.96 2.58
C LEU A 17 4.04 -2.76 1.74
N ILE A 18 2.93 -3.30 2.23
CA ILE A 18 1.59 -3.15 1.65
C ILE A 18 0.60 -2.90 2.78
N ALA A 19 -0.15 -1.81 2.69
CA ALA A 19 -1.21 -1.44 3.63
C ALA A 19 -2.51 -1.11 2.89
N GLU A 20 -3.63 -1.30 3.57
CA GLU A 20 -4.95 -0.93 3.05
C GLU A 20 -5.65 -0.01 4.04
N THR A 21 -6.44 0.92 3.51
CA THR A 21 -7.16 1.90 4.32
C THR A 21 -8.36 2.46 3.56
N LYS A 22 -9.34 2.99 4.27
CA LYS A 22 -10.39 3.85 3.72
C LYS A 22 -9.89 5.29 3.68
N VAL A 23 -10.31 6.02 2.65
CA VAL A 23 -10.04 7.45 2.50
C VAL A 23 -11.33 8.12 2.03
N GLY A 24 -11.99 8.87 2.90
CA GLY A 24 -13.29 9.47 2.61
C GLY A 24 -14.31 8.41 2.15
N LYS A 25 -14.84 8.55 0.93
CA LYS A 25 -15.81 7.58 0.36
C LYS A 25 -15.15 6.40 -0.35
N GLY A 26 -13.81 6.38 -0.44
CA GLY A 26 -13.04 5.39 -1.19
C GLY A 26 -12.24 4.44 -0.33
N LYS A 27 -11.60 3.47 -1.00
CA LYS A 27 -10.64 2.53 -0.42
C LYS A 27 -9.31 2.69 -1.15
N MET A 28 -8.20 2.53 -0.43
CA MET A 28 -6.86 2.73 -0.93
C MET A 28 -5.95 1.59 -0.50
N LEU A 29 -5.10 1.14 -1.43
CA LEU A 29 -3.99 0.24 -1.17
C LEU A 29 -2.70 1.03 -1.35
N ILE A 30 -1.83 0.98 -0.35
CA ILE A 30 -0.50 1.60 -0.35
C ILE A 30 0.51 0.47 -0.55
N CYS A 31 1.42 0.62 -1.51
CA CYS A 31 2.54 -0.29 -1.71
C CYS A 31 3.84 0.52 -1.78
N ALA A 32 4.81 0.17 -0.94
CA ALA A 32 6.11 0.85 -0.90
C ALA A 32 7.10 0.33 -1.96
N ILE A 33 6.77 -0.77 -2.64
CA ILE A 33 7.59 -1.32 -3.72
C ILE A 33 7.22 -0.59 -5.02
N ASP A 34 8.23 -0.09 -5.74
CA ASP A 34 8.04 0.39 -7.10
C ASP A 34 7.82 -0.79 -8.07
N LEU A 35 6.61 -1.36 -8.05
CA LEU A 35 6.26 -2.48 -8.92
C LEU A 35 6.22 -2.08 -10.39
N LEU A 36 5.94 -0.80 -10.69
CA LEU A 36 5.84 -0.30 -12.06
C LEU A 36 7.22 -0.08 -12.69
N GLY A 37 8.21 0.36 -11.92
CA GLY A 37 9.59 0.48 -12.38
C GLY A 37 10.32 -0.86 -12.53
N HIS A 38 9.84 -1.92 -11.87
CA HIS A 38 10.47 -3.26 -11.88
C HIS A 38 9.74 -4.27 -12.76
N GLN A 39 9.08 -3.83 -13.84
CA GLN A 39 8.33 -4.73 -14.73
C GLN A 39 9.20 -5.75 -15.49
N ASP A 40 10.52 -5.62 -15.47
CA ASP A 40 11.48 -6.64 -15.96
C ASP A 40 11.45 -7.92 -15.10
N LYS A 41 11.21 -7.77 -13.80
CA LYS A 41 11.15 -8.87 -12.82
C LYS A 41 9.82 -9.60 -12.84
N ARG A 42 9.84 -10.94 -12.95
CA ARG A 42 8.62 -11.78 -13.03
C ARG A 42 7.79 -11.67 -11.74
N GLU A 43 8.46 -11.63 -10.61
CA GLU A 43 7.88 -11.49 -9.28
C GLU A 43 7.17 -10.14 -9.07
N ALA A 44 7.72 -9.05 -9.60
CA ALA A 44 7.07 -7.72 -9.52
C ALA A 44 5.77 -7.69 -10.33
N ARG A 45 5.78 -8.26 -11.54
CA ARG A 45 4.57 -8.39 -12.37
C ARG A 45 3.50 -9.24 -11.69
N GLN A 46 3.89 -10.37 -11.13
CA GLN A 46 2.96 -11.27 -10.45
C GLN A 46 2.36 -10.62 -9.20
N LEU A 47 3.19 -9.91 -8.42
CA LEU A 47 2.73 -9.21 -7.22
C LEU A 47 1.76 -8.10 -7.60
N LEU A 48 2.07 -7.28 -8.61
CA LEU A 48 1.17 -6.25 -9.11
C LEU A 48 -0.18 -6.84 -9.56
N HIS A 49 -0.15 -7.92 -10.34
CA HIS A 49 -1.37 -8.62 -10.76
C HIS A 49 -2.18 -9.10 -9.55
N SER A 50 -1.53 -9.71 -8.56
CA SER A 50 -2.18 -10.20 -7.34
C SER A 50 -2.84 -9.06 -6.55
N LEU A 51 -2.17 -7.92 -6.43
CA LEU A 51 -2.70 -6.75 -5.74
C LEU A 51 -3.91 -6.16 -6.47
N LEU A 52 -3.87 -6.06 -7.80
CA LEU A 52 -5.01 -5.60 -8.60
C LEU A 52 -6.23 -6.53 -8.50
N GLN A 53 -6.00 -7.85 -8.53
CA GLN A 53 -7.07 -8.82 -8.34
C GLN A 53 -7.65 -8.72 -6.92
N TYR A 54 -6.80 -8.53 -5.92
CA TYR A 54 -7.23 -8.36 -4.54
C TYR A 54 -8.10 -7.12 -4.37
N THR A 55 -7.65 -5.94 -4.83
CA THR A 55 -8.41 -4.68 -4.72
C THR A 55 -9.73 -4.69 -5.49
N GLY A 56 -9.80 -5.43 -6.61
CA GLY A 56 -11.03 -5.65 -7.36
C GLY A 56 -12.00 -6.69 -6.74
N SER A 57 -11.56 -7.43 -5.71
CA SER A 57 -12.36 -8.48 -5.10
C SER A 57 -13.21 -7.98 -3.92
N ARG A 58 -14.24 -8.74 -3.57
CA ARG A 58 -15.04 -8.52 -2.35
C ARG A 58 -14.23 -8.67 -1.05
N LYS A 59 -13.02 -9.24 -1.11
CA LYS A 59 -12.15 -9.40 0.06
C LYS A 59 -11.47 -8.09 0.46
N PHE A 60 -11.36 -7.12 -0.47
CA PHE A 60 -10.77 -5.81 -0.16
C PHE A 60 -11.74 -4.95 0.65
N THR A 61 -11.70 -5.14 1.96
CA THR A 61 -12.62 -4.53 2.93
C THR A 61 -11.82 -3.89 4.07
N PRO A 62 -11.01 -2.86 3.77
CA PRO A 62 -10.16 -2.23 4.78
C PRO A 62 -11.02 -1.72 5.94
N GLU A 63 -10.55 -1.95 7.16
CA GLU A 63 -11.22 -1.47 8.38
C GLU A 63 -10.65 -0.14 8.86
N ALA A 64 -9.33 0.03 8.73
CA ALA A 64 -8.62 1.24 9.10
C ALA A 64 -8.97 2.40 8.16
N GLU A 65 -9.24 3.57 8.71
CA GLU A 65 -9.54 4.79 7.96
C GLU A 65 -8.47 5.84 8.23
N ILE A 66 -7.97 6.46 7.16
CA ILE A 66 -7.08 7.61 7.25
C ILE A 66 -7.85 8.85 6.83
N ASP A 67 -7.71 9.90 7.63
CA ASP A 67 -8.30 11.19 7.33
C ASP A 67 -7.67 11.78 6.05
N THR A 68 -8.53 12.32 5.19
CA THR A 68 -8.15 12.99 3.95
C THR A 68 -7.19 14.16 4.18
N GLU A 69 -7.33 14.91 5.27
CA GLU A 69 -6.43 16.03 5.57
C GLU A 69 -5.05 15.54 6.01
N LEU A 70 -5.00 14.44 6.76
CA LEU A 70 -3.74 13.77 7.09
C LEU A 70 -3.06 13.23 5.83
N LEU A 71 -3.82 12.62 4.90
CA LEU A 71 -3.27 12.10 3.66
C LEU A 71 -2.64 13.20 2.79
N LYS A 72 -3.30 14.35 2.67
CA LYS A 72 -2.78 15.52 1.94
C LYS A 72 -1.47 16.07 2.52
N LYS A 73 -1.25 15.94 3.84
CA LYS A 73 0.00 16.34 4.49
C LYS A 73 1.13 15.34 4.25
N LEU A 74 0.80 14.05 4.13
CA LEU A 74 1.76 12.97 3.98
C LEU A 74 2.23 12.78 2.53
N LEU A 75 1.34 13.01 1.56
CA LEU A 75 1.71 13.01 0.15
C LEU A 75 2.23 14.41 -0.21
N PRO A 76 3.36 14.53 -0.92
CA PRO A 76 3.76 15.81 -1.50
C PRO A 76 2.69 16.23 -2.53
N GLY A 77 1.71 17.00 -2.07
CA GLY A 77 0.90 17.80 -2.97
C GLY A 77 1.84 18.80 -3.62
N ASN A 78 1.77 18.93 -4.95
CA ASN A 78 2.33 20.08 -5.65
C ASN A 78 1.64 21.34 -5.08
N THR A 79 2.19 21.87 -3.99
CA THR A 79 2.02 23.25 -3.60
C THR A 79 2.91 24.04 -4.55
N GLN A 80 2.34 24.50 -5.65
CA GLN A 80 2.79 25.74 -6.27
C GLN A 80 2.21 26.91 -5.47
#